data_AF-A0A932MG70-F1
#
_entry.id   AF-A0A932MG70-F1
#
_cell.length_a   1.000
_cell.length_b   1.000
_cell.length_c   1.000
_cell.angle_alpha   90.00
_cell.angle_beta   90.00
_cell.angle_gamma   90.00
#
_symmetry.space_group_name_H-M   'P 1'
#
loop_
_entity.id
_entity.type
_entity.pdbx_description
1 polymer ?
#
loop_
_entity_poly.entity_id
_entity_poly.type
_entity_poly.pdbx_seq_one_letter_code
_entity_poly.pdbx_strand_id
1 'polypeptide(L)'
;MREQLDEKDYETHYNLGIAYKEMELYDEAIQEFRLAGRDPERALTCANLLGLCFLAKGEPEAAIRELRAGLEIRGHPRSAYHGLRYDLGLAHETQGDLVRSLEAFEVLQAEDARFRDVGLRVRDLRDRLRQVRAASVPAAPGKTGPPPKRAREKQKIAFI
;
A
#
# COMPACT_ATOMS: atom_id res chain seq x y z
N MET A 1 -32.17 -0.37 28.22
CA MET A 1 -32.86 -1.23 27.23
C MET A 1 -32.69 -0.75 25.78
N ARG A 2 -32.43 0.55 25.51
CA ARG A 2 -32.09 1.02 24.15
C ARG A 2 -30.73 0.53 23.65
N GLU A 3 -29.70 0.54 24.50
CA GLU A 3 -28.34 0.09 24.12
C GLU A 3 -28.28 -1.36 23.60
N GLN A 4 -29.02 -2.30 24.19
CA GLN A 4 -29.06 -3.69 23.71
C GLN A 4 -29.79 -3.87 22.38
N LEU A 5 -30.71 -2.97 22.03
CA LEU A 5 -31.38 -2.99 20.73
C LEU A 5 -30.44 -2.43 19.66
N ASP A 6 -29.75 -1.32 19.96
CA ASP A 6 -28.79 -0.70 19.05
C ASP A 6 -27.59 -1.64 18.77
N GLU A 7 -27.04 -2.31 19.79
CA GLU A 7 -25.92 -3.26 19.64
C GLU A 7 -26.28 -4.45 18.73
N LYS A 8 -27.48 -5.02 18.90
CA LYS A 8 -27.98 -6.12 18.07
C LYS A 8 -28.24 -5.69 16.63
N ASP A 9 -28.66 -4.45 16.42
CA ASP A 9 -28.82 -3.88 15.09
C ASP A 9 -27.46 -3.74 14.39
N TYR A 10 -26.43 -3.25 15.07
CA TYR A 10 -25.08 -3.14 14.50
C TYR A 10 -24.44 -4.50 14.19
N GLU A 11 -24.60 -5.50 15.06
CA GLU A 11 -24.09 -6.85 14.80
C GLU A 11 -24.79 -7.49 13.58
N THR A 12 -26.09 -7.26 13.43
CA THR A 12 -26.85 -7.78 12.29
C THR A 12 -26.36 -7.14 10.99
N HIS A 13 -26.21 -5.82 10.95
CA HIS A 13 -25.63 -5.11 9.80
C HIS A 13 -24.21 -5.58 9.50
N TYR A 14 -23.37 -5.81 10.53
CA TYR A 14 -22.02 -6.33 10.32
C TYR A 14 -22.03 -7.69 9.61
N ASN A 15 -22.86 -8.62 10.10
CA ASN A 15 -22.96 -9.96 9.52
C ASN A 15 -23.53 -9.95 8.09
N LEU A 16 -24.51 -9.09 7.81
CA LEU A 16 -25.03 -8.88 6.45
C LEU A 16 -23.96 -8.31 5.52
N GLY A 17 -23.19 -7.32 5.99
CA GLY A 17 -22.08 -6.75 5.22
C GLY A 17 -21.04 -7.80 4.85
N ILE A 18 -20.69 -8.69 5.79
CA ILE A 18 -19.79 -9.82 5.50
C ILE A 18 -20.42 -10.73 4.44
N ALA A 19 -21.69 -11.12 4.59
CA ALA A 19 -22.37 -11.99 3.63
C ALA A 19 -22.41 -11.37 2.22
N TYR A 20 -22.76 -10.10 2.09
CA TYR A 20 -22.75 -9.40 0.81
C TYR A 20 -21.35 -9.30 0.20
N LYS A 21 -20.33 -9.02 1.02
CA LYS A 21 -18.93 -8.98 0.55
C LYS A 21 -18.48 -10.34 0.01
N GLU A 22 -18.81 -11.45 0.68
CA GLU A 22 -18.46 -12.81 0.20
C GLU A 22 -19.24 -13.20 -1.08
N MET A 23 -20.39 -12.58 -1.32
CA MET A 23 -21.14 -12.69 -2.58
C MET A 23 -20.67 -11.71 -3.65
N GLU A 24 -19.61 -10.93 -3.39
CA GLU A 24 -19.09 -9.86 -4.24
C GLU A 24 -20.11 -8.73 -4.53
N LEU A 25 -21.17 -8.64 -3.71
CA LEU A 25 -22.17 -7.59 -3.71
C LEU A 25 -21.66 -6.39 -2.91
N TYR A 26 -20.65 -5.72 -3.47
CA TYR A 26 -19.86 -4.73 -2.73
C TYR A 26 -20.63 -3.48 -2.35
N ASP A 27 -21.60 -3.04 -3.16
CA ASP A 27 -22.39 -1.84 -2.87
C ASP A 27 -23.31 -2.07 -1.66
N GLU A 28 -23.96 -3.22 -1.58
CA GLU A 28 -24.75 -3.67 -0.45
C GLU A 28 -23.87 -3.82 0.79
N ALA A 29 -22.72 -4.49 0.65
CA ALA A 29 -21.75 -4.64 1.75
C ALA A 29 -21.32 -3.29 2.33
N ILE A 30 -21.06 -2.29 1.47
CA ILE A 30 -20.69 -0.94 1.89
C ILE A 30 -21.81 -0.27 2.69
N GLN A 31 -23.07 -0.42 2.30
CA GLN A 31 -24.19 0.15 3.05
C GLN A 31 -24.28 -0.46 4.45
N GLU A 32 -24.18 -1.78 4.53
CA GLU A 32 -24.25 -2.53 5.78
C GLU A 32 -23.06 -2.20 6.72
N PHE A 33 -21.84 -2.14 6.20
CA PHE A 33 -20.67 -1.76 7.00
C PHE A 33 -20.71 -0.31 7.49
N ARG A 34 -21.33 0.61 6.74
CA ARG A 34 -21.55 1.99 7.22
C ARG A 34 -22.53 2.07 8.38
N LEU A 35 -23.54 1.20 8.40
CA LEU A 35 -24.49 1.11 9.51
C LEU A 35 -23.82 0.46 10.72
N ALA A 36 -23.15 -0.67 10.52
CA ALA A 36 -22.40 -1.36 11.57
C ALA A 36 -21.27 -0.51 12.19
N GLY A 37 -20.57 0.29 11.37
CA GLY A 37 -19.48 1.14 11.83
C GLY A 37 -19.89 2.34 12.68
N ARG A 38 -21.20 2.54 12.91
CA ARG A 38 -21.70 3.51 13.90
C ARG A 38 -21.48 3.03 15.34
N ASP A 39 -21.33 1.71 15.53
CA ASP A 39 -20.83 1.13 16.77
C ASP A 39 -19.35 1.48 16.96
N PRO A 40 -18.96 2.21 18.02
CA PRO A 40 -17.57 2.53 18.29
C PRO A 40 -16.64 1.32 18.39
N GLU A 41 -17.14 0.17 18.85
CA GLU A 41 -16.34 -1.06 18.97
C GLU A 41 -16.06 -1.71 17.61
N ARG A 42 -16.93 -1.47 16.62
CA ARG A 42 -16.79 -2.02 15.26
C ARG A 42 -16.28 -1.01 14.25
N ALA A 43 -16.25 0.28 14.59
CA ALA A 43 -15.87 1.36 13.69
C ALA A 43 -14.51 1.10 13.01
N LEU A 44 -13.51 0.63 13.75
CA LEU A 44 -12.19 0.31 13.20
C LEU A 44 -12.24 -0.84 12.19
N THR A 45 -12.89 -1.95 12.56
CA THR A 45 -13.03 -3.13 11.68
C THR A 45 -13.86 -2.80 10.44
N CYS A 46 -14.94 -2.03 10.60
CA CYS A 46 -15.80 -1.61 9.49
C CYS A 46 -15.05 -0.68 8.53
N ALA A 47 -14.22 0.25 9.03
CA ALA A 47 -13.37 1.07 8.17
C ALA A 47 -12.42 0.22 7.31
N ASN A 48 -11.85 -0.86 7.86
CA ASN A 48 -11.02 -1.79 7.08
C ASN A 48 -11.84 -2.51 5.99
N LEU A 49 -13.02 -3.03 6.35
CA LEU A 49 -13.90 -3.75 5.43
C LEU A 49 -14.42 -2.86 4.31
N LEU A 50 -14.77 -1.60 4.61
CA LEU A 50 -15.13 -0.60 3.61
C LEU A 50 -13.96 -0.35 2.63
N GLY A 51 -12.74 -0.21 3.14
CA GLY A 51 -11.54 -0.10 2.30
C GLY A 51 -11.38 -1.28 1.34
N LEU A 52 -11.55 -2.51 1.83
CA LEU A 52 -11.49 -3.72 1.00
C LEU A 52 -12.58 -3.76 -0.06
N CYS A 53 -13.84 -3.40 0.28
CA CYS A 53 -14.93 -3.35 -0.68
C CYS A 53 -14.66 -2.32 -1.79
N PHE A 54 -14.19 -1.12 -1.44
CA PHE A 54 -13.85 -0.11 -2.45
C PHE A 54 -12.67 -0.55 -3.34
N LEU A 55 -11.67 -1.24 -2.80
CA LEU A 55 -10.60 -1.81 -3.61
C LEU A 55 -11.10 -2.88 -4.57
N ALA A 56 -11.99 -3.76 -4.12
CA ALA A 56 -12.57 -4.79 -4.98
C ALA A 56 -13.43 -4.19 -6.12
N LYS A 57 -14.05 -3.04 -5.88
CA LYS A 57 -14.76 -2.25 -6.90
C LYS A 57 -13.84 -1.48 -7.85
N GLY A 58 -12.54 -1.43 -7.61
CA GLY A 58 -11.61 -0.60 -8.38
C GLY A 58 -11.74 0.90 -8.08
N GLU A 59 -12.19 1.26 -6.87
CA GLU A 59 -12.33 2.65 -6.40
C GLU A 59 -11.28 2.98 -5.32
N PRO A 60 -9.97 3.02 -5.65
CA PRO A 60 -8.90 3.18 -4.66
C PRO A 60 -8.96 4.50 -3.89
N GLU A 61 -9.43 5.60 -4.50
CA GLU A 61 -9.58 6.89 -3.81
C GLU A 61 -10.60 6.83 -2.67
N ALA A 62 -11.70 6.10 -2.87
CA ALA A 62 -12.70 5.89 -1.82
C ALA A 62 -12.13 5.00 -0.72
N ALA A 63 -11.39 3.93 -1.08
CA ALA A 63 -10.73 3.06 -0.11
C ALA A 63 -9.75 3.85 0.78
N ILE A 64 -8.90 4.69 0.18
CA ILE A 64 -7.94 5.53 0.91
C ILE A 64 -8.64 6.42 1.93
N ARG A 65 -9.79 7.01 1.56
CA ARG A 65 -10.55 7.88 2.47
C ARG A 65 -11.03 7.11 3.69
N GLU A 66 -11.67 5.95 3.50
CA GLU A 66 -12.22 5.15 4.61
C GLU A 66 -11.09 4.58 5.50
N LEU A 67 -10.01 4.10 4.90
CA LEU A 67 -8.85 3.56 5.63
C LEU A 67 -8.15 4.64 6.46
N ARG A 68 -7.99 5.85 5.92
CA ARG A 68 -7.43 6.98 6.68
C ARG A 68 -8.35 7.40 7.83
N ALA A 69 -9.67 7.41 7.61
CA ALA A 69 -10.61 7.67 8.70
C ALA A 69 -10.50 6.61 9.82
N GLY A 70 -10.34 5.35 9.45
CA GLY A 70 -10.12 4.27 10.42
C GLY A 70 -8.81 4.40 11.21
N LEU A 71 -7.72 4.88 10.58
CA LEU A 71 -6.45 5.16 11.27
C LEU A 71 -6.56 6.29 12.29
N GLU A 72 -7.56 7.16 12.21
CA GLU A 72 -7.80 8.23 13.18
C GLU A 72 -8.60 7.77 14.41
N ILE A 73 -9.27 6.61 14.35
CA ILE A 73 -9.98 6.03 15.50
C ILE A 73 -8.97 5.72 16.60
N ARG A 74 -9.27 6.06 17.85
CA ARG A 74 -8.38 5.86 19.00
C ARG A 74 -8.90 4.74 19.91
N GLY A 75 -8.10 4.37 20.92
CA GLY A 75 -8.51 3.39 21.95
C GLY A 75 -8.24 1.93 21.59
N HIS A 76 -7.61 1.64 20.46
CA HIS A 76 -7.27 0.28 20.04
C HIS A 76 -5.75 0.04 20.17
N PRO A 77 -5.30 -1.22 20.37
CA PRO A 77 -3.88 -1.55 20.35
C PRO A 77 -3.30 -1.31 18.95
N ARG A 78 -2.00 -1.00 18.89
CA ARG A 78 -1.29 -0.68 17.63
C ARG A 78 -1.46 -1.77 16.56
N SER A 79 -1.52 -3.03 16.98
CA SER A 79 -1.74 -4.20 16.11
C SER A 79 -3.09 -4.21 15.39
N ALA A 80 -4.13 -3.61 15.96
CA ALA A 80 -5.46 -3.55 15.34
C ALA A 80 -5.46 -2.72 14.05
N TYR A 81 -4.51 -1.80 13.90
CA TYR A 81 -4.37 -0.93 12.72
C TYR A 81 -3.51 -1.56 11.61
N HIS A 82 -2.89 -2.72 11.84
CA HIS A 82 -2.01 -3.35 10.85
C HIS A 82 -2.76 -3.68 9.54
N GLY A 83 -4.00 -4.17 9.64
CA GLY A 83 -4.87 -4.41 8.49
C GLY A 83 -5.10 -3.13 7.68
N LEU A 84 -5.47 -2.03 8.35
CA LEU A 84 -5.75 -0.76 7.70
C LEU A 84 -4.51 -0.20 6.99
N ARG A 85 -3.34 -0.28 7.63
CA ARG A 85 -2.07 0.17 7.02
C ARG A 85 -1.71 -0.66 5.79
N TYR A 86 -1.91 -1.97 5.87
CA TYR A 86 -1.64 -2.86 4.76
C TYR A 86 -2.58 -2.57 3.58
N ASP A 87 -3.88 -2.47 3.83
CA ASP A 87 -4.88 -2.22 2.80
C ASP A 87 -4.73 -0.78 2.24
N LEU A 88 -4.23 0.18 3.03
CA LEU A 88 -3.88 1.53 2.56
C LEU A 88 -2.66 1.51 1.62
N GLY A 89 -1.66 0.69 1.93
CA GLY A 89 -0.51 0.45 1.06
C GLY A 89 -0.94 -0.13 -0.29
N LEU A 90 -1.86 -1.11 -0.28
CA LEU A 90 -2.45 -1.67 -1.50
C LEU A 90 -3.26 -0.62 -2.28
N ALA A 91 -4.05 0.20 -1.60
CA ALA A 91 -4.85 1.23 -2.26
C ALA A 91 -4.00 2.27 -2.99
N HIS A 92 -2.90 2.72 -2.36
CA HIS A 92 -1.92 3.58 -3.02
C HIS A 92 -1.20 2.89 -4.17
N GLU A 93 -0.90 1.59 -4.05
CA GLU A 93 -0.29 0.82 -5.14
C GLU A 93 -1.22 0.74 -6.36
N THR A 94 -2.52 0.48 -6.16
CA THR A 94 -3.54 0.47 -7.21
C THR A 94 -3.70 1.83 -7.88
N GLN A 95 -3.56 2.92 -7.13
CA GLN A 95 -3.56 4.29 -7.67
C GLN A 95 -2.25 4.65 -8.41
N GLY A 96 -1.22 3.81 -8.32
CA GLY A 96 0.12 4.07 -8.87
C GLY A 96 0.98 5.00 -8.02
N ASP A 97 0.54 5.38 -6.82
CA ASP A 97 1.32 6.17 -5.86
C ASP A 97 2.27 5.24 -5.08
N LEU A 98 3.35 4.84 -5.77
CA LEU A 98 4.34 3.92 -5.22
C LEU A 98 5.06 4.48 -3.98
N VAL A 99 5.14 5.81 -3.86
CA VAL A 99 5.81 6.46 -2.72
C VAL A 99 4.96 6.29 -1.47
N ARG A 100 3.67 6.68 -1.51
CA ARG A 100 2.78 6.51 -0.36
C ARG A 100 2.51 5.05 -0.02
N SER A 101 2.47 4.19 -1.03
CA SER A 101 2.37 2.74 -0.83
C SER A 101 3.57 2.22 -0.02
N LEU A 102 4.80 2.61 -0.41
CA LEU A 102 6.02 2.23 0.30
C LEU A 102 6.02 2.75 1.74
N GLU A 103 5.66 4.02 1.96
CA GLU A 103 5.59 4.62 3.30
C GLU A 103 4.64 3.83 4.22
N ALA A 104 3.44 3.47 3.74
CA ALA A 104 2.48 2.69 4.51
C ALA A 104 3.01 1.31 4.92
N PHE A 105 3.67 0.61 3.97
CA PHE A 105 4.25 -0.71 4.25
C PHE A 105 5.51 -0.64 5.12
N GLU A 106 6.32 0.41 5.03
CA GLU A 106 7.50 0.59 5.90
C GLU A 106 7.11 0.83 7.35
N VAL A 107 6.07 1.65 7.60
CA VAL A 107 5.50 1.82 8.94
C VAL A 107 5.02 0.49 9.49
N LEU A 108 4.27 -0.26 8.69
CA LEU A 108 3.77 -1.58 9.09
C LEU A 108 4.90 -2.58 9.35
N GLN A 109 5.91 -2.65 8.49
CA GLN A 109 7.06 -3.54 8.67
C GLN A 109 7.85 -3.22 9.96
N ALA A 110 7.98 -1.94 10.31
CA ALA A 110 8.63 -1.53 11.55
C ALA A 110 7.86 -1.96 12.81
N GLU A 111 6.53 -2.10 12.70
CA GLU A 111 5.65 -2.57 13.78
C GLU A 111 5.59 -4.10 13.85
N ASP A 112 5.42 -4.75 12.69
CA ASP A 112 5.36 -6.20 12.55
C ASP A 112 5.87 -6.64 11.17
N ALA A 113 7.16 -7.00 11.14
CA ALA A 113 7.83 -7.46 9.92
C ALA A 113 7.28 -8.79 9.36
N ARG A 114 6.48 -9.54 10.14
CA ARG A 114 5.88 -10.82 9.72
C ARG A 114 4.43 -10.67 9.29
N PHE A 115 3.89 -9.45 9.29
CA PHE A 115 2.51 -9.22 8.87
C PHE A 115 2.34 -9.50 7.38
N ARG A 116 1.63 -10.59 7.04
CA ARG A 116 1.37 -11.02 5.66
C ARG A 116 2.68 -11.08 4.84
N ASP A 117 2.68 -10.48 3.65
CA ASP A 117 3.79 -10.35 2.71
C ASP A 117 4.46 -8.96 2.75
N VAL A 118 4.31 -8.18 3.84
CA VAL A 118 4.80 -6.79 3.92
C VAL A 118 6.27 -6.64 3.54
N GLY A 119 7.13 -7.59 3.94
CA GLY A 119 8.55 -7.55 3.60
C GLY A 119 8.85 -7.77 2.11
N LEU A 120 8.01 -8.52 1.39
CA LEU A 120 8.12 -8.67 -0.05
C LEU A 120 7.68 -7.39 -0.77
N ARG A 121 6.55 -6.81 -0.33
CA ARG A 121 6.02 -5.55 -0.86
C ARG A 121 7.02 -4.39 -0.75
N VAL A 122 7.64 -4.20 0.42
CA VAL A 122 8.66 -3.15 0.62
C VAL A 122 9.84 -3.32 -0.34
N ARG A 123 10.32 -4.55 -0.55
CA ARG A 123 11.43 -4.80 -1.49
C ARG A 123 11.02 -4.48 -2.93
N ASP A 124 9.87 -5.00 -3.38
CA ASP A 124 9.35 -4.77 -4.72
C ASP A 124 9.17 -3.27 -5.04
N LEU A 125 8.53 -2.53 -4.13
CA LEU A 125 8.27 -1.10 -4.32
C LEU A 125 9.56 -0.27 -4.38
N ARG A 126 10.57 -0.61 -3.57
CA ARG A 126 11.89 0.04 -3.64
C ARG A 126 12.58 -0.20 -4.98
N ASP A 127 12.47 -1.41 -5.52
CA ASP A 127 13.04 -1.74 -6.82
C ASP A 127 12.29 -1.03 -7.96
N ARG A 128 10.96 -1.01 -7.93
CA ARG A 128 10.13 -0.26 -8.89
C ARG A 128 10.43 1.24 -8.86
N LEU A 129 10.51 1.85 -7.68
CA LEU A 129 10.86 3.27 -7.53
C LEU A 129 12.27 3.57 -8.06
N ARG A 130 13.24 2.68 -7.83
CA ARG A 130 14.58 2.79 -8.41
C ARG A 130 14.54 2.76 -9.94
N GLN A 131 13.76 1.84 -10.52
CA GLN A 131 13.63 1.72 -11.98
C GLN A 131 12.96 2.95 -12.58
N VAL A 132 11.87 3.45 -11.98
CA VAL A 132 11.19 4.69 -12.41
C VAL A 132 12.15 5.88 -12.36
N ARG A 133 12.95 5.99 -11.30
CA ARG A 133 13.97 7.05 -11.18
C ARG A 133 15.09 6.90 -12.21
N ALA A 134 15.54 5.68 -12.50
CA ALA A 134 16.57 5.44 -13.50
C ALA A 134 16.07 5.76 -14.92
N ALA A 135 14.79 5.49 -15.21
CA ALA A 135 14.16 5.80 -16.49
C ALA A 135 13.91 7.31 -16.69
N SER A 136 13.75 8.09 -15.61
CA SER A 136 13.50 9.53 -15.67
C SER A 136 14.76 10.41 -15.70
N VAL A 137 15.94 9.85 -15.43
CA VAL A 137 17.22 10.56 -15.62
C VAL A 137 17.65 10.40 -17.08
N PRO A 138 17.67 11.48 -17.89
CA PRO A 138 18.22 11.38 -19.24
C PRO A 138 19.69 10.96 -19.13
N ALA A 139 20.07 9.93 -19.89
CA ALA A 139 21.44 9.45 -19.96
C ALA A 139 22.37 10.65 -20.21
N ALA A 140 23.20 10.99 -19.22
CA ALA A 140 24.16 12.06 -19.37
C ALA A 140 25.02 11.77 -20.62
N PRO A 141 25.29 12.74 -21.50
CA PRO A 141 26.12 12.51 -22.67
C PRO A 141 27.47 11.98 -22.18
N GLY A 142 27.80 10.77 -22.65
CA GLY A 142 28.96 10.03 -22.20
C GLY A 142 30.21 10.90 -22.29
N LYS A 143 30.96 10.99 -21.19
CA LYS A 143 32.32 11.53 -21.22
C LYS A 143 33.17 10.58 -22.07
N THR A 144 33.21 10.79 -23.38
CA THR A 144 34.23 10.22 -24.26
C THR A 144 35.54 10.89 -23.87
N GLY A 145 36.26 10.27 -22.93
CA GLY A 145 37.65 10.62 -22.67
C GLY A 145 38.45 10.49 -23.97
N PRO A 146 39.38 11.41 -24.27
CA PRO A 146 40.15 11.36 -25.51
C PRO A 146 40.91 10.02 -25.59
N PRO A 147 41.02 9.41 -26.79
CA PRO A 147 41.68 8.11 -26.94
C PRO A 147 43.16 8.19 -26.54
N PRO A 148 43.73 7.12 -25.97
CA PRO A 148 45.13 7.10 -25.56
C PRO A 148 46.05 7.26 -26.77
N LYS A 149 46.98 8.22 -26.70
CA LYS A 149 48.01 8.43 -27.73
C LYS A 149 48.90 7.18 -27.81
N ARG A 150 48.88 6.48 -28.94
CA ARG A 150 49.82 5.37 -29.23
C ARG A 150 51.26 5.91 -29.23
N ALA A 151 52.07 5.39 -28.32
CA ALA A 151 53.51 5.59 -28.34
C ALA A 151 54.11 4.84 -29.55
N ARG A 152 54.81 5.56 -30.44
CA ARG A 152 55.62 4.95 -31.50
C ARG A 152 56.91 4.43 -30.88
N GLU A 153 57.05 3.11 -30.75
CA GLU A 153 58.35 2.46 -30.53
C GLU A 153 59.23 2.68 -31.76
N LYS A 154 60.38 3.34 -31.55
CA LYS A 154 61.42 3.46 -32.57
C LYS A 154 62.21 2.15 -32.60
N GLN A 155 62.05 1.39 -33.67
CA GLN A 155 62.96 0.31 -34.05
C GLN A 155 64.37 0.90 -34.23
N LYS A 156 65.28 0.55 -33.32
CA LYS A 156 66.73 0.70 -33.55
C LYS A 156 67.19 -0.57 -34.24
N ILE A 157 67.38 -0.49 -35.55
CA ILE A 157 68.21 -1.42 -36.31
C ILE A 157 69.66 -0.95 -36.08
N ALA A 158 70.48 -1.80 -35.47
CA ALA A 158 71.93 -1.64 -35.46
C ALA A 158 72.52 -2.78 -36.29
N PHE A 159 73.25 -2.39 -37.32
CA PHE A 159 74.09 -3.23 -38.17
C PHE A 159 75.55 -2.99 -37.75
N ILE A 160 76.40 -3.97 -38.09
CA ILE A 160 77.85 -4.14 -37.81
C ILE A 160 78.14 -4.95 -36.55
#